data_AF-A0A9P4NRL5-F1
#
_entry.id   AF-A0A9P4NRL5-F1
#
_cell.length_a   1.000
_cell.length_b   1.000
_cell.length_c   1.000
_cell.angle_alpha   90.00
_cell.angle_beta   90.00
_cell.angle_gamma   90.00
#
_symmetry.space_group_name_H-M   'P 1'
#
loop_
_entity.id
_entity.type
_entity.pdbx_description
1 polymer ?
#
loop_
_entity_poly.entity_id
_entity_poly.type
_entity_poly.pdbx_seq_one_letter_code
_entity_poly.pdbx_strand_id
1 'polypeptide(L)'
;MLMPKLKDELRYRNLKISGRACELINRLKMSDEERSLPFKRNVEIAARKRREEKPPPDELDFHVNFDRERQVLRGGPNGPPVYDDWGYELSYDKLNGSGTTNKQTILRRQEKSFERLWAKEEQITRIMFGVAKQTGTMDHSAMNWQVAKDLEIPWHKVEVCDYEAWKDLGFRAKEEDFVHGKVNKEMQKEIDRQMLGSAFRK
;
A
#
# COMPACT_ATOMS: atom_id res chain seq x y z
N MET A 1 -25.02 -6.02 -13.35
CA MET A 1 -23.67 -6.10 -13.94
C MET A 1 -23.46 -7.50 -14.51
N LEU A 2 -23.01 -7.64 -15.76
CA LEU A 2 -22.80 -8.94 -16.42
C LEU A 2 -21.55 -9.65 -15.84
N MET A 3 -21.58 -10.98 -15.76
CA MET A 3 -20.50 -11.81 -15.19
C MET A 3 -19.10 -11.53 -15.76
N PRO A 4 -18.92 -11.32 -17.09
CA PRO A 4 -17.62 -10.93 -17.64
C PRO A 4 -17.09 -9.62 -17.03
N LYS A 5 -17.94 -8.58 -16.97
CA LYS A 5 -17.58 -7.27 -16.41
C LYS A 5 -17.14 -7.36 -14.94
N LEU A 6 -17.81 -8.20 -14.13
CA LEU A 6 -17.41 -8.42 -12.74
C LEU A 6 -16.01 -9.04 -12.62
N LYS A 7 -15.71 -10.02 -13.48
CA LYS A 7 -14.40 -10.69 -13.47
C LYS A 7 -13.30 -9.76 -13.99
N ASP A 8 -13.60 -8.91 -14.97
CA ASP A 8 -12.64 -7.94 -15.49
C ASP A 8 -12.29 -6.89 -14.44
N GLU A 9 -13.29 -6.36 -13.72
CA GLU A 9 -13.07 -5.43 -12.61
C GLU A 9 -12.24 -6.07 -11.47
N LEU A 10 -12.55 -7.32 -11.10
CA LEU A 10 -11.77 -8.05 -10.11
C LEU A 10 -10.33 -8.30 -10.57
N ARG A 11 -10.10 -8.60 -11.86
CA ARG A 11 -8.75 -8.74 -12.42
C ARG A 11 -7.98 -7.44 -12.37
N TYR A 12 -8.63 -6.33 -12.72
CA TYR A 12 -8.03 -5.00 -12.67
C TYR A 12 -7.57 -4.66 -11.25
N ARG A 13 -8.37 -5.00 -10.24
CA ARG A 13 -8.06 -4.81 -8.82
C ARG A 13 -7.19 -5.90 -8.20
N ASN A 14 -6.72 -6.87 -8.99
CA ASN A 14 -5.95 -8.03 -8.53
C ASN A 14 -6.65 -8.87 -7.43
N LEU A 15 -7.97 -8.95 -7.48
CA LEU A 15 -8.82 -9.70 -6.55
C LEU A 15 -9.14 -11.09 -7.11
N LYS A 16 -9.47 -12.04 -6.22
CA LYS A 16 -9.87 -13.41 -6.59
C LYS A 16 -11.11 -13.38 -7.50
N ILE A 17 -11.00 -14.00 -8.68
CA ILE A 17 -12.06 -14.00 -9.72
C ILE A 17 -12.97 -15.24 -9.71
N SER A 18 -12.67 -16.23 -8.88
CA SER A 18 -13.48 -17.44 -8.71
C SER A 18 -14.63 -17.18 -7.74
N GLY A 19 -15.77 -17.81 -7.99
CA GLY A 19 -16.93 -17.75 -7.11
C GLY A 19 -18.24 -17.49 -7.85
N ARG A 20 -19.33 -17.48 -7.10
CA ARG A 20 -20.67 -17.11 -7.59
C ARG A 20 -20.76 -15.60 -7.79
N ALA A 21 -21.72 -15.14 -8.60
CA ALA A 21 -21.92 -13.71 -8.88
C ALA A 21 -22.04 -12.87 -7.60
N CYS A 22 -22.80 -13.35 -6.60
CA CYS A 22 -22.95 -12.67 -5.31
C CYS A 22 -21.62 -12.53 -4.54
N GLU A 23 -20.77 -13.55 -4.56
CA GLU A 23 -19.45 -13.52 -3.91
C GLU A 23 -18.52 -12.51 -4.60
N LEU A 24 -18.56 -12.43 -5.94
CA LEU A 24 -17.79 -11.46 -6.71
C LEU A 24 -18.23 -10.03 -6.42
N ILE A 25 -19.55 -9.79 -6.35
CA ILE A 25 -20.11 -8.48 -6.00
C ILE A 25 -19.70 -8.08 -4.57
N ASN A 26 -19.85 -8.98 -3.60
CA ASN A 26 -19.48 -8.69 -2.21
C ASN A 26 -17.98 -8.37 -2.10
N ARG A 27 -17.13 -9.08 -2.84
CA ARG A 27 -15.68 -8.80 -2.87
C ARG A 27 -15.36 -7.42 -3.44
N LEU A 28 -16.08 -6.98 -4.48
CA LEU A 28 -15.92 -5.62 -5.00
C LEU A 28 -16.37 -4.58 -3.99
N LYS A 29 -17.52 -4.79 -3.32
CA LYS A 29 -18.03 -3.87 -2.29
C LYS A 29 -17.05 -3.73 -1.12
N MET A 30 -16.53 -4.85 -0.61
CA MET A 30 -15.51 -4.83 0.45
C MET A 30 -14.25 -4.08 -0.02
N SER A 31 -13.82 -4.31 -1.26
CA SER A 31 -12.70 -3.58 -1.84
C SER A 31 -12.98 -2.08 -1.96
N ASP A 32 -14.19 -1.65 -2.36
CA ASP A 32 -14.55 -0.23 -2.41
C ASP A 32 -14.55 0.39 -1.02
N GLU A 33 -15.06 -0.32 -0.01
CA GLU A 33 -15.06 0.12 1.38
C GLU A 33 -13.62 0.27 1.92
N GLU A 34 -12.77 -0.73 1.71
CA GLU A 34 -11.36 -0.70 2.13
C GLU A 34 -10.55 0.41 1.44
N ARG A 35 -10.94 0.79 0.22
CA ARG A 35 -10.30 1.86 -0.55
C ARG A 35 -10.80 3.25 -0.16
N SER A 36 -11.92 3.34 0.55
CA SER A 36 -12.52 4.62 0.94
C SER A 36 -11.63 5.38 1.94
N LEU A 37 -11.60 6.71 1.83
CA LEU A 37 -10.86 7.55 2.77
C LEU A 37 -11.28 7.35 4.24
N PRO A 38 -12.59 7.25 4.58
CA PRO A 38 -12.98 7.01 5.97
C PRO A 38 -12.41 5.72 6.54
N PHE A 39 -12.42 4.63 5.76
CA PHE A 39 -11.85 3.36 6.19
C PHE A 39 -10.34 3.49 6.43
N LYS A 40 -9.60 4.04 5.45
CA LYS A 40 -8.15 4.20 5.58
C LYS A 40 -7.78 5.10 6.77
N ARG A 41 -8.48 6.20 6.99
CA ARG A 41 -8.29 7.08 8.16
C ARG A 41 -8.51 6.34 9.46
N ASN A 42 -9.56 5.53 9.56
CA ASN A 42 -9.80 4.73 10.77
C ASN A 42 -8.67 3.73 11.04
N VAL A 43 -8.09 3.14 10.00
CA VAL A 43 -6.91 2.26 10.12
C VAL A 43 -5.70 3.04 10.67
N GLU A 44 -5.41 4.23 10.13
CA GLU A 44 -4.31 5.06 10.61
C GLU A 44 -4.54 5.59 12.03
N ILE A 45 -5.76 6.00 12.39
CA ILE A 45 -6.10 6.42 13.76
C ILE A 45 -5.86 5.26 14.74
N ALA A 46 -6.32 4.05 14.41
CA ALA A 46 -6.10 2.88 15.25
C ALA A 46 -4.60 2.53 15.37
N ALA A 47 -3.85 2.61 14.27
CA ALA A 47 -2.41 2.39 14.28
C ALA A 47 -1.67 3.44 15.13
N ARG A 48 -2.04 4.72 14.99
CA ARG A 48 -1.48 5.84 15.76
C ARG A 48 -1.71 5.66 17.25
N LYS A 49 -2.93 5.30 17.65
CA LYS A 49 -3.24 5.00 19.06
C LYS A 49 -2.34 3.90 19.62
N ARG A 50 -2.09 2.82 18.85
CA ARG A 50 -1.17 1.76 19.27
C ARG A 50 0.27 2.24 19.37
N ARG A 51 0.72 3.13 18.48
CA ARG A 51 2.06 3.74 18.56
C ARG A 51 2.19 4.66 19.77
N GLU A 52 1.14 5.34 20.17
CA GLU A 52 1.13 6.17 21.37
C GLU A 52 1.19 5.30 22.65
N GLU A 53 0.48 4.16 22.66
CA GLU A 53 0.52 3.20 23.77
C GLU A 53 1.85 2.43 23.86
N LYS A 54 2.44 2.09 22.71
CA LYS A 54 3.70 1.36 22.59
C LYS A 54 4.55 2.00 21.48
N PRO A 55 5.37 3.01 21.80
CA PRO A 55 6.17 3.70 20.81
C PRO A 55 7.15 2.75 20.12
N PRO A 56 7.41 2.95 18.82
CA PRO A 56 8.46 2.22 18.13
C PRO A 56 9.80 2.48 18.83
N PRO A 57 10.68 1.48 18.93
CA PRO A 57 12.01 1.67 19.50
C PRO A 57 12.82 2.68 18.66
N ASP A 58 13.70 3.45 19.33
CA ASP A 58 14.55 4.46 18.68
C ASP A 58 15.55 3.84 17.69
N GLU A 59 15.99 2.61 17.97
CA GLU A 59 16.83 1.79 17.09
C GLU A 59 16.03 0.65 16.47
N LEU A 60 16.29 0.40 15.19
CA LEU A 60 15.68 -0.69 14.44
C LEU A 60 16.23 -2.04 14.91
N ASP A 61 15.47 -2.76 15.73
CA ASP A 61 15.79 -4.14 16.08
C ASP A 61 15.14 -5.11 15.09
N PHE A 62 15.93 -5.59 14.13
CA PHE A 62 15.48 -6.56 13.12
C PHE A 62 14.99 -7.88 13.74
N HIS A 63 15.50 -8.28 14.92
CA HIS A 63 15.13 -9.56 15.54
C HIS A 63 13.66 -9.56 16.03
N VAL A 64 13.17 -8.43 16.55
CA VAL A 64 11.79 -8.28 17.02
C VAL A 64 10.78 -8.45 15.88
N ASN A 65 11.11 -8.00 14.67
CA ASN A 65 10.22 -8.14 13.51
C ASN A 65 10.07 -9.60 13.07
N PHE A 66 11.17 -10.38 13.04
CA PHE A 66 11.10 -11.81 12.73
C PHE A 66 10.24 -12.61 13.72
N ASP A 67 10.23 -12.22 15.01
CA ASP A 67 9.43 -12.91 16.02
C ASP A 67 7.92 -12.65 15.87
N ARG A 68 7.53 -11.42 15.49
CA ARG A 68 6.14 -11.08 15.18
C ARG A 68 5.62 -11.85 13.97
N GLU A 69 6.41 -11.93 12.90
CA GLU A 69 6.06 -12.73 11.71
C GLU A 69 5.84 -14.20 12.06
N ARG A 70 6.73 -14.77 12.88
CA ARG A 70 6.59 -16.14 13.40
C ARG A 70 5.34 -16.30 14.26
N GLN A 71 4.98 -15.29 15.06
CA GLN A 71 3.77 -15.31 15.87
C GLN A 71 2.51 -15.39 14.99
N VAL A 72 2.44 -14.61 13.92
CA VAL A 72 1.34 -14.66 12.94
C VAL A 72 1.24 -16.05 12.33
N LEU A 73 2.36 -16.59 11.84
CA LEU A 73 2.39 -17.91 11.21
C LEU A 73 1.96 -19.03 12.17
N ARG A 74 2.38 -18.97 13.44
CA ARG A 74 1.96 -19.92 14.50
C ARG A 74 0.47 -19.79 14.84
N GLY A 75 -0.07 -18.58 14.84
CA GLY A 75 -1.49 -18.31 15.11
C GLY A 75 -2.42 -18.81 14.01
N GLY A 76 -1.92 -18.93 12.77
CA GLY A 76 -2.72 -19.34 11.63
C GLY A 76 -3.67 -18.24 11.12
N PRO A 77 -4.53 -18.53 10.13
CA PRO A 77 -5.38 -17.54 9.48
C PRO A 77 -6.43 -16.90 10.41
N ASN A 78 -6.78 -17.58 11.51
CA ASN A 78 -7.74 -17.11 12.51
C ASN A 78 -7.06 -16.79 13.87
N GLY A 79 -5.73 -16.64 13.88
CA GLY A 79 -4.99 -16.29 15.08
C GLY A 79 -5.28 -14.87 15.56
N PRO A 80 -4.88 -14.52 16.80
CA PRO A 80 -5.00 -13.16 17.29
C PRO A 80 -4.17 -12.19 16.42
N PRO A 81 -4.62 -10.93 16.28
CA PRO A 81 -3.90 -9.94 15.47
C PRO A 81 -2.54 -9.62 16.08
N VAL A 82 -1.52 -9.56 15.24
CA VAL A 82 -0.15 -9.17 15.60
C VAL A 82 0.17 -7.87 14.88
N TYR A 83 0.74 -6.91 15.60
CA TYR A 83 1.01 -5.57 15.09
C TYR A 83 2.51 -5.30 15.01
N ASP A 84 2.92 -4.54 14.00
CA ASP A 84 4.29 -4.04 13.88
C ASP A 84 4.54 -2.81 14.78
N ASP A 85 5.76 -2.28 14.74
CA ASP A 85 6.15 -1.08 15.50
C ASP A 85 5.36 0.17 15.10
N TRP A 86 4.78 0.16 13.91
CA TRP A 86 3.93 1.24 13.42
C TRP A 86 2.45 1.07 13.79
N GLY A 87 2.12 0.02 14.55
CA GLY A 87 0.76 -0.25 15.01
C GLY A 87 -0.15 -0.86 13.94
N TYR A 88 0.41 -1.28 12.80
CA TYR A 88 -0.33 -1.91 11.72
C TYR A 88 -0.36 -3.43 11.88
N GLU A 89 -1.53 -4.01 11.61
CA GLU A 89 -1.71 -5.44 11.72
C GLU A 89 -0.97 -6.17 10.59
N LEU A 90 -0.30 -7.26 10.92
CA LEU A 90 0.37 -8.14 9.97
C LEU A 90 -0.62 -9.13 9.33
N SER A 91 -0.41 -9.43 8.06
CA SER A 91 -1.25 -10.32 7.25
C SER A 91 -0.68 -11.73 7.22
N TYR A 92 -1.46 -12.68 7.75
CA TYR A 92 -1.16 -14.11 7.62
C TYR A 92 -1.02 -14.52 6.15
N ASP A 93 -1.93 -14.10 5.28
CA ASP A 93 -1.91 -14.51 3.87
C ASP A 93 -0.66 -14.01 3.15
N LYS A 94 -0.19 -12.80 3.45
CA LYS A 94 1.06 -12.26 2.88
C LYS A 94 2.29 -13.00 3.41
N LEU A 95 2.31 -13.34 4.69
CA LEU A 95 3.43 -14.08 5.32
C LEU A 95 3.47 -15.56 4.91
N ASN A 96 2.30 -16.19 4.79
CA ASN A 96 2.15 -17.60 4.39
C ASN A 96 2.30 -17.81 2.88
N GLY A 97 2.39 -16.73 2.09
CA GLY A 97 2.42 -16.72 0.63
C GLY A 97 3.65 -17.36 -0.04
N SER A 98 4.45 -18.16 0.67
CA SER A 98 5.62 -18.87 0.13
C SER A 98 5.25 -20.10 -0.71
N GLY A 99 4.54 -19.87 -1.82
CA GLY A 99 4.31 -20.88 -2.85
C GLY A 99 5.46 -20.95 -3.86
N THR A 100 6.01 -22.15 -4.10
CA THR A 100 6.99 -22.43 -5.15
C THR A 100 6.36 -22.24 -6.54
N THR A 101 6.50 -21.05 -7.11
CA THR A 101 6.05 -20.76 -8.48
C THR A 101 7.19 -21.04 -9.47
N ASN A 102 6.88 -21.66 -10.62
CA ASN A 102 7.84 -21.89 -11.69
C ASN A 102 8.47 -20.56 -12.17
N LYS A 103 9.82 -20.53 -12.34
CA LYS A 103 10.61 -19.36 -12.76
C LYS A 103 10.07 -18.66 -14.02
N GLN A 104 9.60 -19.39 -15.03
CA GLN A 104 9.05 -18.78 -16.25
C GLN A 104 7.72 -18.04 -16.00
N THR A 105 6.88 -18.61 -15.13
CA THR A 105 5.62 -17.97 -14.71
C THR A 105 5.91 -16.74 -13.86
N ILE A 106 6.98 -16.75 -13.06
CA ILE A 106 7.44 -15.58 -12.31
C ILE A 106 7.88 -14.46 -13.27
N LEU A 107 8.72 -14.76 -14.27
CA LEU A 107 9.23 -13.75 -15.21
C LEU A 107 8.12 -13.08 -16.01
N ARG A 108 7.16 -13.83 -16.58
CA ARG A 108 6.01 -13.26 -17.31
C ARG A 108 5.08 -12.45 -16.41
N ARG A 109 4.96 -12.81 -15.13
CA ARG A 109 4.20 -12.04 -14.15
C ARG A 109 4.93 -10.76 -13.76
N GLN A 110 6.26 -10.79 -13.71
CA GLN A 110 7.11 -9.62 -13.44
C GLN A 110 7.01 -8.59 -14.55
N GLU A 111 7.15 -8.98 -15.82
CA GLU A 111 7.05 -8.05 -16.96
C GLU A 111 5.71 -7.26 -16.94
N LYS A 112 4.59 -7.99 -16.87
CA LYS A 112 3.26 -7.37 -16.72
C LYS A 112 3.07 -6.60 -15.42
N SER A 113 3.87 -6.87 -14.40
CA SER A 113 3.86 -6.10 -13.16
C SER A 113 4.57 -4.77 -13.34
N PHE A 114 5.71 -4.76 -14.02
CA PHE A 114 6.46 -3.53 -14.31
C PHE A 114 5.69 -2.59 -15.22
N GLU A 115 5.05 -3.10 -16.28
CA GLU A 115 4.18 -2.28 -17.14
C GLU A 115 3.05 -1.61 -16.35
N ARG A 116 2.42 -2.36 -15.43
CA ARG A 116 1.36 -1.82 -14.56
C ARG A 116 1.90 -0.81 -13.54
N LEU A 117 3.11 -1.04 -13.01
CA LEU A 117 3.77 -0.11 -12.10
C LEU A 117 4.08 1.20 -12.82
N TRP A 118 4.72 1.16 -14.00
CA TRP A 118 5.02 2.35 -14.78
C TRP A 118 3.77 3.12 -15.20
N ALA A 119 2.72 2.43 -15.66
CA ALA A 119 1.45 3.09 -15.99
C ALA A 119 0.80 3.76 -14.76
N LYS A 120 0.89 3.11 -13.59
CA LYS A 120 0.42 3.68 -12.32
C LYS A 120 1.23 4.91 -11.92
N GLU A 121 2.55 4.83 -12.02
CA GLU A 121 3.49 5.91 -11.72
C GLU A 121 3.26 7.12 -12.61
N GLU A 122 3.10 6.92 -13.92
CA GLU A 122 2.76 7.99 -14.87
C GLU A 122 1.42 8.64 -14.52
N GLN A 123 0.39 7.84 -14.19
CA GLN A 123 -0.90 8.36 -13.79
C GLN A 123 -0.82 9.20 -12.52
N ILE A 124 -0.10 8.73 -11.50
CA ILE A 124 0.13 9.44 -10.24
C ILE A 124 0.82 10.80 -10.51
N THR A 125 1.90 10.80 -11.28
CA THR A 125 2.62 12.04 -11.60
C THR A 125 1.74 13.01 -12.37
N ARG A 126 0.93 12.51 -13.31
CA ARG A 126 -0.02 13.32 -14.07
C ARG A 126 -1.10 13.93 -13.18
N ILE A 127 -1.59 13.22 -12.17
CA ILE A 127 -2.57 13.77 -11.23
C ILE A 127 -1.93 14.91 -10.43
N MET A 128 -0.72 14.68 -9.89
CA MET A 128 -0.04 15.58 -8.97
C MET A 128 0.52 16.84 -9.64
N PHE A 129 1.15 16.71 -10.81
CA PHE A 129 1.87 17.82 -11.49
C PHE A 129 1.35 18.14 -12.90
N GLY A 130 0.45 17.33 -13.46
CA GLY A 130 -0.08 17.51 -14.82
C GLY A 130 0.76 16.83 -15.91
N VAL A 131 0.55 17.22 -17.17
CA VAL A 131 1.18 16.60 -18.36
C VAL A 131 2.52 17.27 -18.71
N ALA A 132 3.05 18.12 -17.83
CA ALA A 132 4.33 18.80 -18.08
C ALA A 132 5.48 17.78 -18.16
N LYS A 133 6.47 18.10 -18.99
CA LYS A 133 7.68 17.28 -19.10
C LYS A 133 8.42 17.34 -17.77
N GLN A 134 8.48 16.20 -17.08
CA GLN A 134 9.17 16.08 -15.80
C GLN A 134 10.66 16.40 -15.96
N THR A 135 11.20 17.07 -14.96
CA THR A 135 12.59 17.53 -14.88
C THR A 135 13.56 16.40 -14.49
N GLY A 136 13.04 15.23 -14.09
CA GLY A 136 13.82 14.04 -13.74
C GLY A 136 12.94 12.84 -13.40
N THR A 137 13.55 11.77 -12.91
CA THR A 137 12.83 10.61 -12.36
C THR A 137 12.21 10.98 -11.01
N MET A 138 10.92 10.73 -10.83
CA MET A 138 10.19 11.02 -9.60
C MET A 138 10.39 9.93 -8.54
N ASP A 139 10.43 10.33 -7.27
CA ASP A 139 10.40 9.44 -6.12
C ASP A 139 8.96 9.22 -5.65
N HIS A 140 8.37 8.12 -6.12
CA HIS A 140 6.99 7.77 -5.77
C HIS A 140 6.79 7.43 -4.30
N SER A 141 7.84 7.03 -3.57
CA SER A 141 7.73 6.77 -2.14
C SER A 141 7.53 8.08 -1.37
N ALA A 142 8.27 9.12 -1.76
CA ALA A 142 8.11 10.47 -1.24
C ALA A 142 6.74 11.07 -1.60
N MET A 143 6.27 10.86 -2.84
CA MET A 143 4.93 11.30 -3.23
C MET A 143 3.84 10.60 -2.41
N ASN A 144 3.94 9.26 -2.23
CA ASN A 144 3.00 8.50 -1.40
C ASN A 144 3.05 8.99 0.06
N TRP A 145 4.24 9.35 0.57
CA TRP A 145 4.41 9.88 1.92
C TRP A 145 3.64 11.18 2.12
N GLN A 146 3.79 12.13 1.20
CA GLN A 146 3.07 13.40 1.25
C GLN A 146 1.55 13.18 1.25
N VAL A 147 1.04 12.38 0.31
CA VAL A 147 -0.40 12.08 0.21
C VAL A 147 -0.92 11.38 1.47
N ALA A 148 -0.17 10.42 2.00
CA ALA A 148 -0.53 9.71 3.22
C ALA A 148 -0.66 10.65 4.42
N LYS A 149 0.29 11.58 4.57
CA LYS A 149 0.28 12.59 5.64
C LYS A 149 -0.89 13.55 5.50
N ASP A 150 -1.08 14.12 4.32
CA ASP A 150 -2.12 15.13 4.07
C ASP A 150 -3.54 14.56 4.20
N LEU A 151 -3.74 13.31 3.80
CA LEU A 151 -5.02 12.62 3.92
C LEU A 151 -5.23 11.89 5.25
N GLU A 152 -4.18 11.79 6.06
CA GLU A 152 -4.13 11.00 7.30
C GLU A 152 -4.48 9.52 7.09
N ILE A 153 -3.87 8.89 6.09
CA ILE A 153 -4.07 7.49 5.74
C ILE A 153 -2.77 6.68 5.84
N PRO A 154 -2.83 5.34 5.92
CA PRO A 154 -1.63 4.51 5.98
C PRO A 154 -0.83 4.63 4.69
N TRP A 155 0.46 4.93 4.81
CA TRP A 155 1.37 5.10 3.67
C TRP A 155 1.40 3.87 2.75
N HIS A 156 1.41 2.66 3.31
CA HIS A 156 1.43 1.40 2.54
C HIS A 156 0.08 1.06 1.88
N LYS A 157 -0.98 1.84 2.12
CA LYS A 157 -2.31 1.71 1.48
C LYS A 157 -2.60 2.82 0.47
N VAL A 158 -1.63 3.69 0.17
CA VAL A 158 -1.83 4.75 -0.82
C VAL A 158 -2.00 4.16 -2.23
N GLU A 159 -3.06 4.59 -2.88
CA GLU A 159 -3.44 4.20 -4.24
C GLU A 159 -3.74 5.43 -5.11
N VAL A 160 -3.89 5.21 -6.41
CA VAL A 160 -4.15 6.28 -7.39
C VAL A 160 -5.39 7.11 -7.03
N CYS A 161 -6.47 6.48 -6.56
CA CYS A 161 -7.69 7.19 -6.17
C CYS A 161 -7.46 8.16 -5.00
N ASP A 162 -6.46 7.92 -4.16
CA ASP A 162 -6.13 8.82 -3.06
C ASP A 162 -5.46 10.09 -3.60
N TYR A 163 -4.67 10.00 -4.68
CA TYR A 163 -4.11 11.18 -5.35
C TYR A 163 -5.20 12.05 -5.97
N GLU A 164 -6.24 11.43 -6.54
CA GLU A 164 -7.40 12.15 -7.07
C GLU A 164 -8.11 12.89 -5.93
N ALA A 165 -8.40 12.21 -4.82
CA ALA A 165 -9.02 12.83 -3.66
C ALA A 165 -8.13 13.93 -3.03
N TRP A 166 -6.83 13.72 -2.96
CA TRP A 166 -5.85 14.71 -2.48
C TRP A 166 -5.89 15.98 -3.34
N LYS A 167 -5.94 15.82 -4.66
CA LYS A 167 -6.08 16.95 -5.59
C LYS A 167 -7.42 17.66 -5.44
N ASP A 168 -8.52 16.91 -5.30
CA ASP A 168 -9.88 17.44 -5.14
C ASP A 168 -10.04 18.23 -3.84
N LEU A 169 -9.33 17.83 -2.78
CA LEU A 169 -9.24 18.58 -1.52
C LEU A 169 -8.36 19.85 -1.62
N GLY A 170 -7.76 20.11 -2.78
CA GLY A 170 -7.03 21.34 -3.06
C GLY A 170 -5.56 21.33 -2.63
N PHE A 171 -5.03 20.19 -2.18
CA PHE A 171 -3.61 20.08 -1.85
C PHE A 171 -2.73 20.32 -3.09
N ARG A 172 -1.50 20.78 -2.85
CA ARG A 172 -0.51 21.14 -3.87
C ARG A 172 0.87 20.69 -3.44
N ALA A 173 1.70 20.37 -4.41
CA ALA A 173 3.06 19.92 -4.22
C ALA A 173 3.94 20.49 -5.32
N LYS A 174 5.22 20.72 -5.01
CA LYS A 174 6.21 21.18 -5.97
C LYS A 174 6.95 19.98 -6.53
N GLU A 175 7.09 19.91 -7.84
CA GLU A 175 7.75 18.76 -8.50
C GLU A 175 9.18 18.56 -7.98
N GLU A 176 9.90 19.66 -7.71
CA GLU A 176 11.31 19.62 -7.30
C GLU A 176 11.55 18.88 -5.98
N ASP A 177 10.54 18.85 -5.10
CA ASP A 177 10.62 18.20 -3.79
C ASP A 177 10.62 16.66 -3.90
N PHE A 178 10.22 16.13 -5.06
CA PHE A 178 10.05 14.69 -5.32
C PHE A 178 10.98 14.14 -6.39
N VAL A 179 11.94 14.93 -6.89
CA VAL A 179 12.95 14.43 -7.82
C VAL A 179 13.88 13.45 -7.09
N HIS A 180 14.08 12.26 -7.65
CA HIS A 180 14.95 11.24 -7.06
C HIS A 180 16.35 11.80 -6.77
N GLY A 181 16.85 11.55 -5.56
CA GLY A 181 18.14 12.09 -5.08
C GLY A 181 18.11 13.54 -4.60
N LYS A 182 16.97 14.25 -4.75
CA LYS A 182 16.74 15.59 -4.20
C LYS A 182 15.70 15.62 -3.07
N VAL A 183 15.02 14.50 -2.83
CA VAL A 183 14.11 14.31 -1.70
C VAL A 183 14.80 14.67 -0.38
N ASN A 184 14.07 15.37 0.48
CA ASN A 184 14.55 15.75 1.81
C ASN A 184 15.02 14.50 2.60
N LYS A 185 16.23 14.55 3.16
CA LYS A 185 16.83 13.44 3.91
C LYS A 185 16.02 13.01 5.14
N GLU A 186 15.33 13.94 5.80
CA GLU A 186 14.48 13.60 6.96
C GLU A 186 13.24 12.83 6.51
N MET A 187 12.58 13.30 5.45
CA MET A 187 11.48 12.59 4.80
C MET A 187 11.91 11.19 4.36
N GLN A 188 13.08 11.07 3.72
CA GLN A 188 13.61 9.78 3.30
C GLN A 188 13.80 8.82 4.48
N LYS A 189 14.34 9.30 5.61
CA LYS A 189 14.48 8.48 6.82
C LYS A 189 13.14 8.00 7.37
N GLU A 190 12.10 8.83 7.35
CA GLU A 190 10.76 8.44 7.78
C GLU A 190 10.17 7.37 6.85
N ILE A 191 10.33 7.55 5.53
CA ILE A 191 9.91 6.57 4.51
C ILE A 191 10.62 5.24 4.72
N ASP A 192 11.95 5.25 4.92
CA ASP A 192 12.74 4.05 5.12
C ASP A 192 12.28 3.28 6.37
N ARG A 193 11.97 4.00 7.46
CA ARG A 193 11.42 3.38 8.68
C ARG A 193 10.04 2.79 8.46
N GLN A 194 9.21 3.42 7.64
CA GLN A 194 7.88 2.92 7.29
C GLN A 194 7.92 1.74 6.33
N MET A 195 8.91 1.71 5.44
CA MET A 195 9.12 0.65 4.48
C MET A 195 9.41 -0.69 5.15
N LEU A 196 10.12 -0.69 6.27
CA LEU A 196 10.43 -1.89 7.04
C LEU A 196 9.14 -2.58 7.54
N GLY A 197 8.96 -3.85 7.16
CA GLY A 197 7.78 -4.65 7.50
C GLY A 197 6.50 -4.29 6.74
N SER A 198 6.50 -3.23 5.92
CA SER A 198 5.33 -2.77 5.17
C SER A 198 4.75 -3.83 4.24
N ALA A 199 5.62 -4.68 3.67
CA ALA A 199 5.24 -5.76 2.77
C ALA A 199 4.23 -6.74 3.38
N PHE A 200 4.24 -6.90 4.71
CA PHE A 200 3.39 -7.85 5.40
C PHE A 200 2.21 -7.20 6.13
N ARG A 201 2.10 -5.86 6.14
CA ARG A 201 0.94 -5.19 6.74
C ARG A 201 -0.35 -5.52 5.98
N LYS A 202 -1.48 -5.60 6.67
CA LYS A 202 -2.81 -5.71 6.07
C LYS A 202 -3.17 -4.45 5.28
#